data_AF-A0A328TS15-F1
#
_entry.id   AF-A0A328TS15-F1
#
_cell.length_a   1.000
_cell.length_b   1.000
_cell.length_c   1.000
_cell.angle_alpha   90.00
_cell.angle_beta   90.00
_cell.angle_gamma   90.00
#
_symmetry.space_group_name_H-M   'P 1'
#
loop_
_entity.id
_entity.type
_entity.pdbx_description
1 polymer ?
#
loop_
_entity_poly.entity_id
_entity_poly.type
_entity_poly.pdbx_seq_one_letter_code
_entity_poly.pdbx_strand_id
1 'polypeptide(L)'
;MEADVTQRINAEPHERSDERETCRNDYRAPQYNTRLGAPDLRIPTLREGLSFPSFPEACKLSEKALNAVIQTVWINGVSTRKVDALVQLMGMTGISRS
;
A
#
# COMPACT_ATOMS: atom_id res chain seq x y z
N MET A 1 2.48 -10.96 3.96
CA MET A 1 3.73 -10.97 3.16
C MET A 1 4.44 -12.31 3.23
N GLU A 2 5.00 -12.69 4.38
CA GLU A 2 5.69 -13.99 4.48
C GLU A 2 4.79 -15.20 4.25
N ALA A 3 3.58 -15.19 4.80
CA ALA A 3 2.61 -16.27 4.60
C ALA A 3 2.15 -16.38 3.14
N ASP A 4 1.91 -15.24 2.46
CA ASP A 4 1.57 -15.23 1.03
C ASP A 4 2.71 -15.83 0.19
N VAL A 5 3.95 -15.57 0.63
CA VAL A 5 5.15 -16.13 0.06
C VAL A 5 5.26 -17.63 0.35
N THR A 6 5.02 -18.08 1.58
CA THR A 6 5.00 -19.51 1.93
C THR A 6 3.97 -20.26 1.08
N GLN A 7 2.76 -19.72 0.96
CA GLN A 7 1.69 -20.31 0.17
C GLN A 7 2.02 -20.36 -1.31
N ARG A 8 2.79 -19.39 -1.82
CA ARG A 8 3.27 -19.40 -3.21
C ARG A 8 4.45 -20.35 -3.43
N ILE A 9 5.27 -20.55 -2.41
CA ILE A 9 6.44 -21.43 -2.47
C ILE A 9 6.05 -22.90 -2.20
N ASN A 10 4.92 -23.13 -1.50
CA ASN A 10 4.51 -24.41 -0.92
C ASN A 10 5.54 -24.99 0.07
N ALA A 11 6.31 -24.12 0.75
CA ALA A 11 7.27 -24.55 1.77
C ALA A 11 7.60 -23.45 2.80
N GLU A 12 7.80 -23.88 4.05
CA GLU A 12 8.27 -23.03 5.13
C GLU A 12 9.76 -22.67 4.98
N PRO A 13 10.22 -21.60 5.67
CA PRO A 13 11.63 -21.25 5.71
C PRO A 13 12.48 -22.45 6.14
N HIS A 14 13.46 -22.80 5.30
CA HIS A 14 14.40 -23.91 5.53
C HIS A 14 13.79 -25.32 5.54
N GLU A 15 12.50 -25.48 5.22
CA GLU A 15 11.86 -26.79 5.13
C GLU A 15 12.26 -27.52 3.83
N ARG A 16 12.53 -28.82 3.90
CA ARG A 16 12.76 -29.64 2.70
C ARG A 16 11.43 -30.26 2.30
N SER A 17 10.89 -29.81 1.17
CA SER A 17 9.66 -30.33 0.57
C SER A 17 9.91 -30.59 -0.91
N ASP A 18 9.36 -31.70 -1.40
CA ASP A 18 9.42 -32.08 -2.82
C ASP A 18 8.44 -31.26 -3.67
N GLU A 19 7.45 -30.61 -3.05
CA GLU A 19 6.46 -29.73 -3.70
C GLU A 19 6.91 -28.27 -3.78
N ARG A 20 8.15 -27.96 -3.35
CA ARG A 20 8.69 -26.61 -3.32
C ARG A 20 8.91 -26.08 -4.74
N GLU A 21 8.24 -24.97 -5.07
CA GLU A 21 8.34 -24.37 -6.40
C GLU A 21 9.52 -23.39 -6.54
N THR A 22 9.78 -22.58 -5.51
CA THR A 22 10.83 -21.54 -5.56
C THR A 22 11.48 -21.33 -4.18
N CYS A 23 12.49 -20.45 -4.07
CA CYS A 23 13.15 -20.13 -2.80
C CYS A 23 13.05 -18.65 -2.47
N ARG A 24 12.97 -18.33 -1.17
CA ARG A 24 13.16 -16.97 -0.67
C ARG A 24 14.61 -16.56 -0.89
N ASN A 25 14.84 -15.34 -1.37
CA ASN A 25 16.18 -14.80 -1.59
C ASN A 25 16.53 -13.74 -0.55
N ASP A 26 15.92 -12.56 -0.64
CA ASP A 26 16.23 -11.40 0.19
C ASP A 26 14.99 -10.56 0.51
N TYR A 27 15.17 -9.49 1.28
CA TYR A 27 14.15 -8.47 1.52
C TYR A 27 14.52 -7.15 0.86
N ARG A 28 13.62 -6.60 0.04
CA ARG A 28 13.74 -5.22 -0.47
C ARG A 28 12.96 -4.27 0.42
N ALA A 29 13.49 -3.10 0.74
CA ALA A 29 12.75 -2.08 1.48
C ALA A 29 11.98 -1.15 0.51
N PRO A 30 10.64 -1.26 0.36
CA PRO A 30 9.88 -0.24 -0.34
C PRO A 30 9.81 1.07 0.45
N GLN A 31 9.78 2.18 -0.27
CA GLN A 31 9.37 3.47 0.28
C GLN A 31 7.83 3.53 0.33
N TYR A 32 7.24 3.09 1.45
CA TYR A 32 5.78 3.13 1.63
C TYR A 32 5.38 4.43 2.33
N ASN A 33 5.25 5.50 1.56
CA ASN A 33 5.04 6.84 2.10
C ASN A 33 3.58 7.13 2.34
N THR A 34 3.30 7.71 3.49
CA THR A 34 1.96 8.09 3.91
C THR A 34 2.03 9.54 4.38
N ARG A 35 0.89 10.23 4.56
CA ARG A 35 0.92 11.63 5.03
C ARG A 35 1.59 11.86 6.39
N LEU A 36 1.92 10.77 7.11
CA LEU A 36 2.64 10.77 8.38
C LEU A 36 4.11 10.33 8.25
N GLY A 37 4.61 10.21 7.02
CA GLY A 37 5.94 9.72 6.71
C GLY A 37 5.98 8.27 6.22
N ALA A 38 7.21 7.81 6.02
CA ALA A 38 7.59 6.56 5.37
C ALA A 38 7.93 5.46 6.40
N PRO A 39 7.06 4.47 6.64
CA PRO A 39 7.46 3.24 7.31
C PRO A 39 8.51 2.47 6.51
N ASP A 40 9.52 1.99 7.23
CA ASP A 40 10.50 1.01 6.75
C ASP A 40 9.84 -0.37 6.62
N LEU A 41 9.07 -0.52 5.55
CA LEU A 41 8.51 -1.81 5.16
C LEU A 41 9.60 -2.64 4.46
N ARG A 42 9.55 -3.97 4.59
CA ARG A 42 10.46 -4.92 3.91
C ARG A 42 9.65 -5.97 3.17
N ILE A 43 9.73 -5.96 1.84
CA ILE A 43 9.05 -6.89 0.94
C ILE A 43 9.97 -8.07 0.64
N PRO A 44 9.56 -9.32 0.89
CA PRO A 44 10.33 -10.50 0.52
C PRO A 44 10.45 -10.64 -1.00
N THR A 45 11.62 -11.07 -1.44
CA THR A 45 11.96 -11.35 -2.84
C THR A 45 12.17 -12.85 -3.02
N LEU A 46 11.69 -13.36 -4.14
CA LEU A 46 11.86 -14.75 -4.53
C LEU A 46 13.01 -14.87 -5.51
N ARG A 47 13.67 -16.02 -5.51
CA ARG A 47 14.74 -16.35 -6.45
C ARG A 47 14.23 -16.46 -7.89
N GLU A 48 13.02 -17.01 -8.04
CA GLU A 48 12.33 -17.14 -9.32
C GLU A 48 10.90 -16.63 -9.18
N GLY A 49 10.47 -15.81 -10.14
CA GLY A 49 9.18 -15.13 -10.09
C GLY A 49 9.15 -13.88 -9.19
N LEU A 50 8.14 -13.04 -9.42
CA LEU A 50 7.88 -11.87 -8.58
C LEU A 50 6.89 -12.28 -7.47
N SER A 51 7.28 -12.14 -6.21
CA SER A 51 6.30 -12.10 -5.13
C SER A 51 5.77 -10.68 -5.02
N PHE A 52 4.57 -10.49 -5.56
CA PHE A 52 3.70 -9.42 -5.10
C PHE A 52 2.73 -10.05 -4.11
N PRO A 53 2.80 -9.70 -2.82
CA PRO A 53 1.76 -10.08 -1.88
C PRO A 53 0.44 -9.47 -2.35
N SER A 54 -0.67 -10.01 -1.85
CA SER A 54 -2.02 -9.47 -2.05
C SER A 54 -2.13 -7.98 -1.65
N PHE A 55 -1.11 -7.42 -0.95
CA PHE A 55 -0.37 -6.15 -1.21
C PHE A 55 0.21 -5.69 0.14
N PRO A 56 0.62 -4.43 0.30
CA PRO A 56 -0.06 -3.61 1.29
C PRO A 56 -1.08 -2.70 0.58
N GLU A 57 -2.25 -3.21 0.09
CA GLU A 57 -3.21 -2.49 -0.79
C GLU A 57 -3.97 -1.47 0.03
N ALA A 58 -3.18 -0.53 0.49
CA ALA A 58 -3.52 0.62 1.23
C ALA A 58 -2.83 1.76 0.47
N CYS A 59 -3.47 2.24 -0.58
CA CYS A 59 -3.93 3.62 -0.43
C CYS A 59 -4.66 3.63 0.91
N LYS A 60 -4.06 4.19 1.96
CA LYS A 60 -4.53 4.02 3.35
C LYS A 60 -6.05 4.23 3.45
N LEU A 61 -6.77 3.61 4.37
CA LEU A 61 -8.21 3.91 4.58
C LEU A 61 -8.47 5.40 4.85
N SER A 62 -7.52 6.10 5.47
CA SER A 62 -7.53 7.56 5.59
C SER A 62 -7.36 8.28 4.25
N GLU A 63 -6.59 7.72 3.32
CA GLU A 63 -6.48 8.21 1.94
C GLU A 63 -7.71 7.80 1.11
N LYS A 64 -8.23 6.59 1.27
CA LYS A 64 -9.44 6.10 0.60
C LYS A 64 -10.68 6.83 1.08
N ALA A 65 -10.85 7.04 2.38
CA ALA A 65 -11.95 7.77 2.98
C ALA A 65 -11.80 9.28 2.76
N LEU A 66 -10.58 9.82 2.78
CA LEU A 66 -10.41 11.19 2.33
C LEU A 66 -10.75 11.33 0.85
N ASN A 67 -10.31 10.40 0.00
CA ASN A 67 -10.71 10.37 -1.41
C ASN A 67 -12.23 10.27 -1.54
N ALA A 68 -12.88 9.43 -0.74
CA ALA A 68 -14.34 9.30 -0.73
C ALA A 68 -15.05 10.58 -0.25
N VAL A 69 -14.52 11.26 0.78
CA VAL A 69 -15.05 12.53 1.30
C VAL A 69 -14.85 13.65 0.28
N ILE A 70 -13.67 13.75 -0.34
CA ILE A 70 -13.41 14.70 -1.44
C ILE A 70 -14.36 14.45 -2.61
N GLN A 71 -14.54 13.19 -3.00
CA GLN A 71 -15.45 12.78 -4.07
C GLN A 71 -16.89 13.18 -3.75
N THR A 72 -17.35 12.90 -2.54
CA THR A 72 -18.72 13.21 -2.10
C THR A 72 -18.96 14.71 -2.06
N VAL A 73 -18.00 15.49 -1.54
CA VAL A 73 -18.09 16.95 -1.44
C VAL A 73 -18.10 17.61 -2.83
N TRP A 74 -17.38 17.05 -3.80
CA TRP A 74 -17.40 17.49 -5.19
C TRP A 74 -18.75 17.23 -5.87
N ILE A 75 -19.27 16.00 -5.73
CA ILE A 75 -20.58 15.61 -6.28
C ILE A 75 -21.69 16.51 -5.73
N ASN A 76 -21.59 16.92 -4.46
CA ASN A 76 -22.55 17.81 -3.82
C ASN A 76 -22.41 19.30 -4.20
N GLY A 77 -21.51 19.67 -5.12
CA GLY A 77 -21.40 21.02 -5.66
C GLY A 77 -20.79 22.05 -4.71
N VAL A 78 -20.09 21.60 -3.65
CA VAL A 78 -19.41 22.51 -2.73
C VAL A 78 -18.30 23.26 -3.46
N SER A 79 -18.24 24.58 -3.27
CA SER A 79 -17.19 25.41 -3.88
C SER A 79 -15.81 24.83 -3.61
N THR A 80 -15.04 24.63 -4.68
CA THR A 80 -13.71 24.02 -4.67
C THR A 80 -12.73 24.68 -3.71
N ARG A 81 -12.89 25.99 -3.43
CA ARG A 81 -12.08 26.72 -2.44
C ARG A 81 -12.32 26.27 -0.99
N LYS A 82 -13.54 25.80 -0.68
CA LYS A 82 -13.88 25.28 0.65
C LYS A 82 -13.40 23.84 0.85
N VAL A 83 -13.39 23.05 -0.22
CA VAL A 83 -12.81 21.69 -0.20
C VAL A 83 -11.31 21.74 0.07
N ASP A 84 -10.62 22.67 -0.60
CA ASP A 84 -9.18 22.87 -0.44
C ASP A 84 -8.80 23.28 1.00
N ALA A 85 -9.52 24.24 1.59
CA ALA A 85 -9.33 24.63 2.98
C ALA A 85 -9.58 23.45 3.97
N LEU A 86 -10.57 22.60 3.69
CA LEU A 86 -10.91 21.44 4.51
C LEU A 86 -9.82 20.36 4.45
N VAL A 87 -9.18 20.21 3.28
CA VAL A 87 -8.12 19.23 3.06
C VAL A 87 -6.81 19.70 3.69
N GLN A 88 -6.51 21.00 3.64
CA GLN A 88 -5.38 21.59 4.35
C GLN A 88 -5.47 21.40 5.87
N LEU A 89 -6.67 21.57 6.44
CA LEU A 89 -6.94 21.30 7.85
C LEU A 89 -6.74 19.83 8.24
N MET A 90 -6.91 18.90 7.30
CA MET A 90 -6.72 17.45 7.53
C MET A 90 -5.27 16.99 7.38
N GLY A 91 -4.31 17.92 7.39
CA GLY A 91 -2.88 17.61 7.33
C GLY A 91 -2.38 17.23 5.93
N MET A 92 -3.13 17.62 4.89
CA MET A 92 -2.62 17.64 3.52
C MET A 92 -2.13 19.05 3.17
N THR A 93 -1.34 19.18 2.12
CA THR A 93 -0.85 20.48 1.66
C THR A 93 -1.86 21.23 0.76
N GLY A 94 -2.92 20.56 0.27
CA GLY A 94 -4.02 21.14 -0.54
C GLY A 94 -4.47 20.24 -1.71
N ILE A 95 -5.50 20.66 -2.46
CA ILE A 95 -6.01 20.02 -3.68
C ILE A 95 -6.14 21.06 -4.81
N SER A 96 -5.52 20.81 -5.97
CA SER A 96 -5.67 21.67 -7.15
C SER A 96 -7.04 21.50 -7.83
N ARG A 97 -7.53 22.55 -8.50
CA ARG A 97 -8.86 22.57 -9.15
C ARG A 97 -8.97 21.75 -10.45
N SER A 98 -7.94 21.01 -10.84
CA SER A 98 -7.84 20.31 -12.13
C SER A 98 -7.53 18.85 -11.92
#